data_AF-A0A1T4S6R4-F1
#
_entry.id   AF-A0A1T4S6R4-F1
#
_cell.length_a   1.000
_cell.length_b   1.000
_cell.length_c   1.000
_cell.angle_alpha   90.00
_cell.angle_beta   90.00
_cell.angle_gamma   90.00
#
_symmetry.space_group_name_H-M   'P 1'
#
loop_
_entity.id
_entity.type
_entity.pdbx_description
1 polymer ?
#
loop_
_entity_poly.entity_id
_entity_poly.type
_entity_poly.pdbx_seq_one_letter_code
_entity_poly.pdbx_strand_id
1 'polypeptide(L)'
;MPSIHRTILTAVITVGLAAPAFAGSVDKVIITIDKTVEHETDSPRPSKRPGKAIQAPSGDMDSHFIRSDEYFTSLKPLKGGASADVQIAKMVTPASDASKGEAQFMDSYKGSEFWTRNFWKTRPATPEDLKIGTAVIYWGRYAKNHVYFAPRNEKEARNVSWRLAKITDTSDLFKGEVTVAGNKRVAVDSIRVME
;
A
#
# COMPACT_ATOMS: atom_id res chain seq x y z
N MET A 1 18.41 16.63 24.95
CA MET A 1 18.92 18.01 24.77
C MET A 1 18.67 18.41 23.33
N PRO A 2 17.74 19.33 23.01
CA PRO A 2 17.59 19.82 21.65
C PRO A 2 18.59 20.94 21.39
N SER A 3 19.23 20.89 20.22
CA SER A 3 20.15 21.91 19.74
C SER A 3 19.36 23.12 19.26
N ILE A 4 19.71 24.32 19.75
CA ILE A 4 19.12 25.60 19.34
C ILE A 4 20.04 26.20 18.27
N HIS A 5 19.48 26.56 17.11
CA HIS A 5 20.20 27.31 16.09
C HIS A 5 19.63 28.73 16.00
N ARG A 6 20.51 29.72 16.24
CA ARG A 6 20.22 31.14 16.13
C ARG A 6 20.71 31.64 14.78
N THR A 7 19.80 32.16 13.97
CA THR A 7 20.15 32.86 12.72
C THR A 7 19.68 34.31 12.86
N ILE A 8 20.62 35.25 12.85
CA ILE A 8 20.34 36.69 12.91
C ILE A 8 20.38 37.21 11.48
N LEU A 9 19.29 37.83 11.02
CA LEU A 9 19.21 38.46 9.70
C LEU A 9 19.14 39.99 9.88
N THR A 10 20.14 40.71 9.41
CA THR A 10 20.17 42.18 9.45
C THR A 10 19.79 42.73 8.08
N ALA A 11 18.70 43.47 8.00
CA ALA A 11 18.30 44.21 6.80
C ALA A 11 18.44 45.72 7.03
N VAL A 12 19.18 46.40 6.15
CA VAL A 12 19.34 47.86 6.15
C VAL A 12 18.47 48.42 5.04
N ILE A 13 17.44 49.21 5.39
CA ILE A 13 16.58 49.89 4.42
C ILE A 13 16.91 51.39 4.47
N THR A 14 17.26 51.96 3.32
CA THR A 14 17.49 53.41 3.17
C THR A 14 16.33 54.00 2.39
N VAL A 15 15.58 54.92 3.00
CA VAL A 15 14.51 55.67 2.32
C VAL A 15 14.99 57.10 2.11
N GLY A 16 15.09 57.52 0.85
CA GLY A 16 15.36 58.91 0.48
C GLY A 16 14.05 59.64 0.19
N LEU A 17 13.77 60.71 0.93
CA LEU A 17 12.69 61.65 0.65
C LEU A 17 13.31 62.99 0.21
N ALA A 18 13.00 63.43 -1.00
CA ALA A 18 13.34 64.77 -1.49
C ALA A 18 12.32 65.80 -0.95
N ALA A 19 12.82 66.89 -0.38
CA ALA A 19 12.07 67.93 0.33
C ALA A 19 11.55 69.05 -0.60
N PRO A 20 10.82 70.04 -0.04
CA PRO A 20 11.49 71.35 0.02
C PRO A 20 11.44 71.99 1.43
N ALA A 21 12.63 72.46 1.82
CA ALA A 21 12.96 73.55 2.76
C ALA A 21 12.03 73.84 3.94
N PHE A 22 12.40 73.37 5.14
CA PHE A 22 12.58 74.20 6.35
C PHE A 22 13.59 73.49 7.27
N ALA A 23 14.46 74.27 7.92
CA ALA A 23 15.57 73.80 8.71
C ALA A 23 15.12 72.89 9.87
N GLY A 24 15.66 71.67 9.92
CA GLY A 24 15.49 70.73 11.02
C GLY A 24 16.44 69.55 10.83
N SER A 25 17.15 69.16 11.90
CA SER A 25 18.10 68.05 11.93
C SER A 25 17.49 66.78 11.33
N VAL A 26 18.21 66.12 10.42
CA VAL A 26 17.78 64.83 9.86
C VAL A 26 18.10 63.75 10.88
N ASP A 27 17.13 63.43 11.75
CA ASP A 27 17.29 62.33 12.69
C ASP A 27 17.25 61.00 11.93
N LYS A 28 18.37 60.29 12.00
CA LYS A 28 18.52 58.95 11.44
C LYS A 28 17.76 57.97 12.33
N VAL A 29 16.52 57.64 11.96
CA VAL A 29 15.74 56.62 12.67
C VAL A 29 16.29 55.24 12.31
N ILE A 30 16.99 54.63 13.26
CA ILE A 30 17.36 53.22 13.19
C ILE A 30 16.24 52.41 13.84
N ILE A 31 15.39 51.79 13.03
CA ILE A 31 14.36 50.88 13.52
C ILE A 31 14.98 49.49 13.63
N THR A 32 15.39 49.10 14.84
CA THR A 32 15.74 47.71 15.13
C THR A 32 14.44 46.94 15.38
N ILE A 33 14.01 46.16 14.39
CA ILE A 33 12.88 45.24 14.57
C ILE A 33 13.43 43.97 15.22
N ASP A 34 13.28 43.87 16.54
CA ASP A 34 13.54 42.62 17.24
C ASP A 34 12.32 41.70 17.06
N LYS A 35 12.27 41.02 15.90
CA LYS A 35 11.26 40.00 15.65
C LYS A 35 11.73 38.70 16.31
N THR A 36 11.42 38.55 17.59
CA THR A 36 11.40 37.24 18.23
C THR A 36 10.22 36.47 17.65
N VAL A 37 10.46 35.76 16.54
CA VAL A 37 9.51 34.77 16.06
C VAL A 37 9.71 33.52 16.91
N GLU A 38 8.91 33.41 17.96
CA GLU A 38 8.72 32.12 18.63
C GLU A 38 8.02 31.21 17.62
N HIS A 39 8.81 30.37 16.95
CA HIS A 39 8.29 29.22 16.23
C HIS A 39 7.85 28.20 17.28
N GLU A 40 6.69 28.41 17.88
CA GLU A 40 5.93 27.28 18.40
C GLU A 40 5.46 26.53 17.15
N THR A 41 6.17 25.45 16.80
CA THR A 41 5.68 24.47 15.84
C THR A 41 4.39 23.90 16.43
N ASP A 42 3.26 24.54 16.12
CA ASP A 42 1.95 23.91 16.21
C ASP A 42 1.95 22.80 15.15
N SER A 43 2.49 21.67 15.58
CA SER A 43 2.50 20.45 14.79
C SER A 43 1.05 20.20 14.40
N PRO A 44 0.73 19.98 13.11
CA PRO A 44 -0.64 19.70 12.72
C PRO A 44 -1.12 18.52 13.56
N ARG A 45 -2.07 18.75 14.48
CA ARG A 45 -2.64 17.66 15.26
C ARG A 45 -3.19 16.67 14.25
N PRO A 46 -2.65 15.44 14.16
CA PRO A 46 -3.25 14.46 13.30
C PRO A 46 -4.66 14.23 13.82
N SER A 47 -5.64 14.46 12.94
CA SER A 47 -7.02 14.04 13.15
C SER A 47 -7.02 12.54 13.43
N LYS A 48 -6.97 12.17 14.72
CA LYS A 48 -7.04 10.78 15.18
C LYS A 48 -8.49 10.33 15.14
N ARG A 49 -9.02 10.11 13.94
CA ARG A 49 -9.68 8.83 13.73
C ARG A 49 -8.56 7.89 13.30
N PRO A 50 -8.21 6.85 14.06
CA PRO A 50 -7.19 5.91 13.64
C PRO A 50 -7.70 5.24 12.35
N GLY A 51 -7.23 5.72 11.21
CA GLY A 51 -7.11 4.88 10.03
C GLY A 51 -6.30 3.67 10.49
N LYS A 52 -6.88 2.47 10.38
CA LYS A 52 -6.25 1.23 10.87
C LYS A 52 -4.83 1.16 10.31
N ALA A 53 -3.84 1.23 11.20
CA ALA A 53 -2.42 1.28 10.83
C ALA A 53 -2.03 0.03 10.04
N ILE A 54 -1.15 0.22 9.06
CA ILE A 54 -0.54 -0.88 8.31
C ILE A 54 0.52 -1.53 9.21
N GLN A 55 0.43 -2.84 9.40
CA GLN A 55 1.42 -3.63 10.13
C GLN A 55 2.57 -3.98 9.19
N ALA A 56 3.83 -3.87 9.63
CA ALA A 56 4.95 -4.43 8.88
C ALA A 56 4.88 -5.98 8.92
N PRO A 57 5.14 -6.68 7.80
CA PRO A 57 5.30 -8.13 7.82
C PRO A 57 6.39 -8.56 8.80
N SER A 58 6.26 -9.75 9.39
CA SER A 58 7.23 -10.30 10.34
C SER A 58 7.83 -11.60 9.82
N GLY A 59 9.07 -11.90 10.23
CA GLY A 59 9.76 -13.13 9.86
C GLY A 59 10.02 -13.23 8.35
N ASP A 60 9.56 -14.34 7.76
CA ASP A 60 9.73 -14.70 6.35
C ASP A 60 8.54 -14.30 5.45
N MET A 61 7.62 -13.48 5.97
CA MET A 61 6.46 -13.01 5.21
C MET A 61 6.81 -11.92 4.20
N ASP A 62 6.10 -11.92 3.08
CA ASP A 62 6.12 -10.82 2.13
C ASP A 62 5.15 -9.67 2.49
N SER A 63 5.07 -8.66 1.63
CA SER A 63 4.21 -7.47 1.78
C SER A 63 2.71 -7.77 1.88
N HIS A 64 2.28 -9.00 1.54
CA HIS A 64 0.89 -9.46 1.66
C HIS A 64 0.68 -10.41 2.83
N PHE A 65 1.67 -10.54 3.72
CA PHE A 65 1.64 -11.43 4.88
C PHE A 65 1.55 -12.92 4.53
N ILE A 66 2.09 -13.30 3.37
CA ILE A 66 2.18 -14.68 2.89
C ILE A 66 3.60 -15.19 3.11
N ARG A 67 3.73 -16.40 3.66
CA ARG A 67 5.04 -17.06 3.84
C ARG A 67 5.45 -17.84 2.60
N SER A 68 6.74 -18.15 2.50
CA SER A 68 7.32 -18.87 1.35
C SER A 68 6.88 -20.35 1.25
N ASP A 69 6.39 -20.93 2.36
CA ASP A 69 5.85 -22.29 2.43
C ASP A 69 4.33 -22.35 2.26
N GLU A 70 3.68 -21.22 2.01
CA GLU A 70 2.23 -21.11 1.83
C GLU A 70 1.83 -21.08 0.35
N TYR A 71 0.66 -21.63 0.07
CA TYR A 71 0.10 -21.76 -1.27
C TYR A 71 -1.26 -21.10 -1.33
N PHE A 72 -1.60 -20.57 -2.51
CA PHE A 72 -2.98 -20.28 -2.82
C PHE A 72 -3.64 -21.54 -3.36
N THR A 73 -4.82 -21.86 -2.83
CA THR A 73 -5.56 -23.08 -3.19
C THR A 73 -7.00 -22.76 -3.55
N SER A 74 -7.61 -23.61 -4.38
CA SER A 74 -9.06 -23.60 -4.59
C SER A 74 -9.62 -25.02 -4.51
N LEU A 75 -10.78 -25.15 -3.86
CA LEU A 75 -11.56 -26.38 -3.88
C LEU A 75 -12.35 -26.54 -5.19
N LYS A 76 -12.63 -25.42 -5.88
CA LYS A 76 -13.40 -25.42 -7.11
C LYS A 76 -12.44 -25.33 -8.31
N PRO A 77 -12.71 -26.06 -9.40
CA PRO A 77 -11.95 -25.87 -10.63
C PRO A 77 -12.16 -24.44 -11.14
N LEU A 78 -11.09 -23.85 -11.67
CA LEU A 78 -11.15 -22.54 -12.32
C LEU A 78 -12.01 -22.65 -13.58
N LYS A 79 -13.23 -22.11 -13.55
CA LYS A 79 -14.09 -22.02 -14.73
C LYS A 79 -13.67 -20.80 -15.55
N GLY A 80 -13.33 -21.01 -16.82
CA GLY A 80 -12.84 -19.95 -17.71
C GLY A 80 -13.79 -18.76 -17.78
N GLY A 81 -13.31 -17.59 -17.37
CA GLY A 81 -14.02 -16.31 -17.50
C GLY A 81 -14.54 -15.68 -16.20
N ALA A 82 -14.61 -16.43 -15.10
CA ALA A 82 -15.08 -15.90 -13.82
C ALA A 82 -13.95 -15.75 -12.79
N SER A 83 -14.11 -14.81 -11.86
CA SER A 83 -13.23 -14.72 -10.70
C SER A 83 -13.46 -15.92 -9.79
N ALA A 84 -12.40 -16.65 -9.42
CA ALA A 84 -12.47 -17.76 -8.49
C ALA A 84 -12.06 -17.33 -7.08
N ASP A 85 -12.70 -17.91 -6.06
CA ASP A 85 -12.25 -17.78 -4.68
C ASP A 85 -11.05 -18.70 -4.44
N VAL A 86 -10.00 -18.11 -3.86
CA VAL A 86 -8.78 -18.80 -3.46
C VAL A 86 -8.47 -18.46 -2.00
N GLN A 87 -7.83 -19.41 -1.32
CA GLN A 87 -7.50 -19.32 0.10
C GLN A 87 -6.04 -19.70 0.33
N ILE A 88 -5.45 -19.13 1.38
CA ILE A 88 -4.09 -19.41 1.80
C ILE A 88 -4.09 -20.72 2.58
N ALA A 89 -3.23 -21.65 2.20
CA ALA A 89 -3.13 -22.93 2.87
C ALA A 89 -1.67 -23.42 2.91
N LYS A 90 -1.36 -24.26 3.90
CA LYS A 90 -0.09 -24.97 4.00
C LYS A 90 -0.21 -26.38 3.47
N MET A 91 0.77 -26.81 2.68
CA MET A 91 0.83 -28.17 2.18
C MET A 91 1.20 -29.12 3.34
N VAL A 92 0.40 -30.16 3.53
CA VAL A 92 0.62 -31.23 4.53
C VAL A 92 1.22 -32.45 3.85
N THR A 93 0.58 -32.89 2.77
CA THR A 93 1.00 -34.05 1.98
C THR A 93 1.18 -33.61 0.52
N PRO A 94 2.39 -33.74 -0.06
CA PRO A 94 2.63 -33.42 -1.46
C PRO A 94 1.79 -34.26 -2.43
N ALA A 95 1.57 -33.72 -3.63
CA ALA A 95 0.91 -34.46 -4.69
C ALA A 95 1.77 -35.63 -5.16
N SER A 96 1.14 -36.78 -5.40
CA SER A 96 1.79 -38.01 -5.84
C SER A 96 0.85 -38.82 -6.74
N ASP A 97 1.39 -39.85 -7.39
CA ASP A 97 0.57 -40.79 -8.15
C ASP A 97 -0.42 -41.55 -7.24
N ALA A 98 -0.01 -41.84 -6.01
CA ALA A 98 -0.87 -42.48 -5.00
C ALA A 98 -2.08 -41.62 -4.63
N SER A 99 -1.90 -40.30 -4.61
CA SER A 99 -2.99 -39.32 -4.42
C SER A 99 -3.61 -38.83 -5.73
N LYS A 100 -3.35 -39.51 -6.86
CA LYS A 100 -3.85 -39.14 -8.20
C LYS A 100 -3.55 -37.67 -8.54
N GLY A 101 -2.39 -37.15 -8.15
CA GLY A 101 -1.99 -35.77 -8.39
C GLY A 101 -2.64 -34.72 -7.49
N GLU A 102 -3.36 -35.11 -6.43
CA GLU A 102 -3.87 -34.19 -5.40
C GLU A 102 -2.87 -34.03 -4.26
N ALA A 103 -2.72 -32.80 -3.76
CA ALA A 103 -2.02 -32.54 -2.51
C ALA A 103 -3.02 -32.27 -1.39
N GLN A 104 -2.64 -32.65 -0.16
CA GLN A 104 -3.38 -32.33 1.04
C GLN A 104 -2.89 -30.99 1.58
N PHE A 105 -3.84 -30.13 1.93
CA PHE A 105 -3.59 -28.81 2.47
C PHE A 105 -4.36 -28.59 3.75
N MET A 106 -3.81 -27.76 4.63
CA MET A 106 -4.47 -27.22 5.80
C MET A 106 -4.74 -25.73 5.58
N ASP A 107 -6.00 -25.31 5.68
CA ASP A 107 -6.41 -23.90 5.57
C ASP A 107 -5.74 -23.06 6.67
N SER A 108 -4.99 -22.02 6.29
CA SER A 108 -4.21 -21.23 7.25
C SER A 108 -5.06 -20.33 8.17
N TYR A 109 -6.36 -20.20 7.92
CA TYR A 109 -7.29 -19.46 8.79
C TYR A 109 -8.18 -20.39 9.61
N LYS A 110 -8.77 -21.41 8.99
CA LYS A 110 -9.72 -22.33 9.61
C LYS A 110 -9.07 -23.55 10.27
N GLY A 111 -7.86 -23.91 9.86
CA GLY A 111 -7.18 -25.14 10.30
C GLY A 111 -7.78 -26.44 9.77
N SER A 112 -8.79 -26.37 8.90
CA SER A 112 -9.40 -27.55 8.28
C SER A 112 -8.53 -28.09 7.16
N GLU A 113 -8.42 -29.42 7.07
CA GLU A 113 -7.69 -30.09 6.01
C GLU A 113 -8.58 -30.43 4.81
N PHE A 114 -7.99 -30.42 3.61
CA PHE A 114 -8.66 -30.78 2.36
C PHE A 114 -7.67 -31.21 1.28
N TRP A 115 -8.15 -31.94 0.29
CA TRP A 115 -7.37 -32.37 -0.87
C TRP A 115 -7.76 -31.54 -2.10
N THR A 116 -6.77 -31.12 -2.89
CA THR A 116 -7.00 -30.43 -4.17
C THR A 116 -5.83 -30.58 -5.14
N ARG A 117 -6.13 -30.50 -6.44
CA ARG A 117 -5.13 -30.32 -7.52
C ARG A 117 -4.86 -28.85 -7.86
N ASN A 118 -5.71 -27.95 -7.38
CA ASN A 118 -5.68 -26.54 -7.74
C ASN A 118 -4.93 -25.76 -6.66
N PHE A 119 -3.61 -25.71 -6.79
CA PHE A 119 -2.74 -24.99 -5.88
C PHE A 119 -1.61 -24.30 -6.65
N TRP A 120 -1.18 -23.14 -6.14
CA TRP A 120 -0.16 -22.32 -6.78
C TRP A 120 0.74 -21.67 -5.74
N LYS A 121 2.05 -21.71 -6.01
CA LYS A 121 2.97 -20.75 -5.39
C LYS A 121 2.79 -19.40 -6.05
N THR A 122 2.97 -18.35 -5.26
CA THR A 122 2.76 -16.99 -5.73
C THR A 122 3.74 -16.03 -5.11
N ARG A 123 4.00 -14.95 -5.84
CA ARG A 123 4.78 -13.80 -5.36
C ARG A 123 4.02 -12.50 -5.64
N PRO A 124 4.33 -11.40 -4.93
CA PRO A 124 3.89 -10.07 -5.33
C PRO A 124 4.26 -9.79 -6.79
N ALA A 125 3.35 -9.15 -7.52
CA ALA A 125 3.56 -8.81 -8.92
C ALA A 125 4.64 -7.74 -9.08
N THR A 126 5.44 -7.86 -10.13
CA THR A 126 6.34 -6.81 -10.61
C THR A 126 5.68 -6.08 -11.79
N PRO A 127 6.18 -4.90 -12.19
CA PRO A 127 5.65 -4.19 -13.35
C PRO A 127 5.62 -5.03 -14.64
N GLU A 128 6.55 -5.97 -14.80
CA GLU A 128 6.65 -6.83 -15.98
C GLU A 128 5.53 -7.88 -16.08
N ASP A 129 4.89 -8.20 -14.95
CA ASP A 129 3.79 -9.17 -14.89
C ASP A 129 2.43 -8.55 -15.28
N LEU A 130 2.30 -7.23 -15.17
CA LEU A 130 1.05 -6.47 -15.31
C LEU A 130 0.66 -6.29 -16.78
N LYS A 131 0.34 -7.41 -17.42
CA LYS A 131 -0.04 -7.49 -18.84
C LYS A 131 -1.46 -8.01 -18.99
N ILE A 132 -2.14 -7.58 -20.05
CA ILE A 132 -3.47 -8.08 -20.40
C ILE A 132 -3.40 -9.61 -20.59
N GLY A 133 -4.38 -10.32 -20.03
CA GLY A 133 -4.46 -11.77 -20.07
C GLY A 133 -3.77 -12.49 -18.91
N THR A 134 -2.87 -11.82 -18.18
CA THR A 134 -2.21 -12.41 -16.99
C THR A 134 -3.25 -12.78 -15.94
N ALA A 135 -3.19 -14.02 -15.46
CA ALA A 135 -3.98 -14.47 -14.33
C ALA A 135 -3.31 -14.02 -13.02
N VAL A 136 -4.05 -13.27 -12.22
CA VAL A 136 -3.60 -12.65 -10.99
C VAL A 136 -4.48 -13.03 -9.81
N ILE A 137 -3.89 -12.99 -8.62
CA ILE A 137 -4.58 -13.16 -7.35
C ILE A 137 -4.54 -11.84 -6.59
N TYR A 138 -5.68 -11.40 -6.07
CA TYR A 138 -5.78 -10.14 -5.34
C TYR A 138 -6.72 -10.25 -4.14
N TRP A 139 -6.53 -9.38 -3.16
CA TRP A 139 -7.29 -9.44 -1.92
C TRP A 139 -8.73 -8.98 -2.13
N GLY A 140 -9.71 -9.75 -1.65
CA GLY A 140 -11.12 -9.61 -2.03
C GLY A 140 -11.89 -8.46 -1.39
N ARG A 141 -11.23 -7.48 -0.76
CA ARG A 141 -11.87 -6.29 -0.18
C ARG A 141 -11.47 -5.04 -0.95
N TYR A 142 -12.44 -4.15 -1.13
CA TYR A 142 -12.26 -2.88 -1.81
C TYR A 142 -12.45 -1.68 -0.87
N ALA A 143 -11.81 -0.56 -1.21
CA ALA A 143 -11.97 0.72 -0.53
C ALA A 143 -13.21 1.47 -1.05
N LYS A 144 -13.57 2.62 -0.46
CA LYS A 144 -14.79 3.37 -0.83
C LYS A 144 -14.88 3.74 -2.33
N ASN A 145 -13.77 3.79 -3.03
CA ASN A 145 -13.68 4.06 -4.48
C ASN A 145 -13.83 2.79 -5.35
N HIS A 146 -14.26 1.65 -4.80
CA HIS A 146 -14.38 0.38 -5.52
C HIS A 146 -13.05 -0.15 -6.09
N VAL A 147 -11.92 0.22 -5.49
CA VAL A 147 -10.60 -0.31 -5.83
C VAL A 147 -10.21 -1.36 -4.77
N TYR A 148 -9.88 -2.56 -5.23
CA TYR A 148 -9.32 -3.62 -4.39
C TYR A 148 -7.89 -3.28 -4.01
N PHE A 149 -7.53 -3.40 -2.74
CA PHE A 149 -6.24 -2.95 -2.18
C PHE A 149 -5.53 -4.07 -1.43
N ALA A 150 -4.26 -3.89 -1.06
CA ALA A 150 -3.51 -4.89 -0.31
C ALA A 150 -4.05 -5.06 1.14
N PRO A 151 -3.95 -6.26 1.76
CA PRO A 151 -4.27 -6.41 3.17
C PRO A 151 -3.35 -5.52 4.03
N ARG A 152 -3.84 -5.01 5.17
CA ARG A 152 -3.04 -4.12 6.04
C ARG A 152 -2.32 -4.84 7.18
N ASN A 153 -2.66 -6.11 7.41
CA ASN A 153 -2.15 -6.94 8.49
C ASN A 153 -2.42 -8.41 8.15
N GLU A 154 -1.70 -9.31 8.83
CA GLU A 154 -1.83 -10.76 8.64
C GLU A 154 -3.26 -11.25 8.87
N LYS A 155 -3.95 -10.72 9.89
CA LYS A 155 -5.34 -11.08 10.18
C LYS A 155 -6.27 -10.80 9.00
N GLU A 156 -6.08 -9.68 8.31
CA GLU A 156 -6.83 -9.32 7.11
C GLU A 156 -6.50 -10.22 5.92
N ALA A 157 -5.21 -10.51 5.72
CA ALA A 157 -4.77 -11.41 4.65
C ALA A 157 -5.39 -12.80 4.77
N ARG A 158 -5.56 -13.31 6.00
CA ARG A 158 -6.07 -14.67 6.26
C ARG A 158 -7.60 -14.76 6.36
N ASN A 159 -8.25 -13.74 6.93
CA ASN A 159 -9.70 -13.79 7.22
C ASN A 159 -10.58 -13.37 6.02
N VAL A 160 -10.02 -12.73 5.00
CA VAL A 160 -10.78 -12.27 3.83
C VAL A 160 -10.37 -13.10 2.62
N SER A 161 -11.37 -13.52 1.85
CA SER A 161 -11.17 -14.31 0.63
C SER A 161 -10.32 -13.56 -0.38
N TRP A 162 -9.42 -14.30 -1.03
CA TRP A 162 -8.67 -13.82 -2.17
C TRP A 162 -9.37 -14.23 -3.45
N ARG A 163 -9.13 -13.49 -4.52
CA ARG A 163 -9.79 -13.67 -5.82
C ARG A 163 -8.75 -13.89 -6.90
N LEU A 164 -8.92 -14.95 -7.69
CA LEU A 164 -8.16 -15.19 -8.91
C LEU A 164 -8.96 -14.68 -10.10
N ALA A 165 -8.37 -13.81 -10.93
CA ALA A 165 -8.98 -13.28 -12.15
C ALA A 165 -7.92 -12.94 -13.20
N LYS A 166 -8.32 -12.69 -14.45
CA LYS A 166 -7.40 -12.22 -15.51
C LYS A 166 -7.43 -10.70 -15.64
N ILE A 167 -6.28 -10.08 -15.87
CA ILE A 167 -6.19 -8.67 -16.27
C ILE A 167 -6.85 -8.50 -17.64
N THR A 168 -7.72 -7.51 -17.77
CA THR A 168 -8.42 -7.16 -19.02
C THR A 168 -8.06 -5.77 -19.53
N ASP A 169 -7.58 -4.88 -18.65
CA ASP A 169 -7.15 -3.53 -19.03
C ASP A 169 -5.99 -3.07 -18.14
N THR A 170 -5.04 -2.36 -18.74
CA THR A 170 -3.86 -1.77 -18.12
C THR A 170 -3.77 -0.25 -18.36
N SER A 171 -4.82 0.36 -18.91
CA SER A 171 -4.89 1.79 -19.23
C SER A 171 -4.64 2.68 -18.00
N ASP A 172 -5.06 2.24 -16.81
CA ASP A 172 -4.89 2.95 -15.53
C ASP A 172 -3.61 2.60 -14.76
N LEU A 173 -2.62 1.93 -15.38
CA LEU A 173 -1.35 1.59 -14.71
C LEU A 173 -0.61 2.83 -14.19
N PHE A 174 -0.73 3.97 -14.87
CA PHE A 174 -0.15 5.24 -14.42
C PHE A 174 -0.74 5.75 -13.09
N LYS A 175 -1.94 5.28 -12.72
CA LYS A 175 -2.58 5.53 -11.41
C LYS A 175 -2.24 4.46 -10.37
N GLY A 176 -1.47 3.43 -10.75
CA GLY A 176 -1.21 2.26 -9.91
C GLY A 176 -2.39 1.29 -9.84
N GLU A 177 -3.22 1.21 -10.87
CA GLU A 177 -4.40 0.33 -10.93
C GLU A 177 -4.44 -0.48 -12.23
N VAL A 178 -5.07 -1.65 -12.20
CA VAL A 178 -5.44 -2.44 -13.39
C VAL A 178 -6.90 -2.86 -13.30
N THR A 179 -7.52 -3.18 -14.44
CA THR A 179 -8.86 -3.78 -14.46
C THR A 179 -8.75 -5.27 -14.72
N VAL A 180 -9.45 -6.06 -13.90
CA VAL A 180 -9.58 -7.50 -14.05
C VAL A 180 -10.98 -7.90 -14.49
N ALA A 181 -11.12 -9.15 -14.95
CA ALA A 181 -12.37 -9.74 -15.38
C ALA A 181 -13.53 -9.46 -14.38
N GLY A 182 -14.66 -9.03 -14.92
CA GLY A 182 -15.80 -8.50 -14.15
C GLY A 182 -15.75 -6.99 -13.91
N ASN A 183 -14.94 -6.25 -14.67
CA ASN A 183 -14.81 -4.78 -14.60
C ASN A 183 -14.43 -4.27 -13.20
N LYS A 184 -13.52 -5.00 -12.53
CA LYS A 184 -13.06 -4.71 -11.16
C LYS A 184 -11.70 -4.02 -11.21
N ARG A 185 -11.55 -2.90 -10.51
CA ARG A 185 -10.28 -2.18 -10.41
C ARG A 185 -9.46 -2.69 -9.23
N VAL A 186 -8.20 -2.99 -9.46
CA VAL A 186 -7.29 -3.56 -8.46
C VAL A 186 -6.03 -2.72 -8.43
N ALA A 187 -5.65 -2.25 -7.24
CA ALA A 187 -4.39 -1.57 -7.03
C ALA A 187 -3.23 -2.55 -7.24
N VAL A 188 -2.18 -2.10 -7.93
CA VAL A 188 -1.04 -2.97 -8.29
C VAL A 188 -0.34 -3.58 -7.07
N ASP A 189 -0.39 -2.88 -5.94
CA ASP A 189 0.17 -3.32 -4.67
C ASP A 189 -0.62 -4.47 -4.02
N SER A 190 -1.82 -4.81 -4.50
CA SER A 190 -2.64 -5.94 -4.04
C SER A 190 -2.41 -7.22 -4.86
N ILE A 191 -1.65 -7.12 -5.96
CA ILE A 191 -1.60 -8.15 -7.00
C ILE A 191 -0.49 -9.15 -6.71
N ARG A 192 -0.84 -10.43 -6.83
CA ARG A 192 0.08 -11.56 -6.86
C ARG A 192 -0.03 -12.30 -8.17
N VAL A 193 1.08 -12.89 -8.59
CA VAL A 193 1.15 -13.77 -9.75
C VAL A 193 1.61 -15.16 -9.35
N MET A 194 1.22 -16.15 -10.15
CA MET A 194 1.66 -17.53 -10.00
C MET A 194 3.11 -17.64 -10.48
N GLU A 195 3.92 -18.40 -9.74
CA GLU A 195 5.30 -18.74 -10.11
C GLU A 195 5.37 -19.93 -11.07
#